data_AF-A0A7K4I6W7-F1
#
_entry.id   AF-A0A7K4I6W7-F1
#
_cell.length_a   1.000
_cell.length_b   1.000
_cell.length_c   1.000
_cell.angle_alpha   90.00
_cell.angle_beta   90.00
_cell.angle_gamma   90.00
#
_symmetry.space_group_name_H-M   'P 1'
#
loop_
_entity.id
_entity.type
_entity.pdbx_description
1 polymer ?
#
loop_
_entity_poly.entity_id
_entity_poly.type
_entity_poly.pdbx_seq_one_letter_code
_entity_poly.pdbx_strand_id
1 'polypeptide(L)'
;MKTLRISDDAHQRLTALLGELTAQKMKMQTYTDAIRSLLSQSVILPPELLAEIEGFIEENKHLGYTTREELIRDAVRWRLHVIKEEYEYIEIPKEEFEKMQQAIKDMGMPFLSVNAFIDQQIKSLLEKYDEWIKQKEEYEKRSRKKDNKPTKSKRFFHTASIEKLKFF
;
A
#
# COMPACT_ATOMS: atom_id res chain seq x y z
N MET A 1 -30.50 44.62 1.63
CA MET A 1 -30.64 43.18 1.94
C MET A 1 -30.94 42.44 0.65
N LYS A 2 -30.23 41.34 0.36
CA LYS A 2 -30.57 40.45 -0.75
C LYS A 2 -31.38 39.30 -0.17
N THR A 3 -32.64 39.17 -0.56
CA THR A 3 -33.52 38.10 -0.08
C THR A 3 -33.47 36.95 -1.08
N LEU A 4 -32.96 35.81 -0.66
CA LEU A 4 -32.99 34.57 -1.44
C LEU A 4 -34.24 33.79 -1.04
N ARG A 5 -35.14 33.54 -2.00
CA ARG A 5 -36.23 32.59 -1.81
C ARG A 5 -35.64 31.19 -1.96
N ILE A 6 -35.68 30.43 -0.88
CA ILE A 6 -35.28 29.02 -0.85
C ILE A 6 -36.54 28.17 -0.75
N SER A 7 -36.53 27.00 -1.37
CA SER A 7 -37.59 26.00 -1.18
C SER A 7 -37.50 25.41 0.23
N ASP A 8 -38.60 24.84 0.72
CA ASP A 8 -38.64 24.21 2.04
C ASP A 8 -37.65 23.05 2.17
N ASP A 9 -37.45 22.26 1.10
CA ASP A 9 -36.43 21.18 1.07
C ASP A 9 -35.01 21.75 1.19
N ALA A 10 -34.69 22.81 0.44
CA ALA A 10 -33.38 23.46 0.55
C ALA A 10 -33.16 24.06 1.95
N HIS A 11 -34.21 24.63 2.55
CA HIS A 11 -34.17 25.13 3.92
C HIS A 11 -33.86 24.00 4.92
N GLN A 12 -34.60 22.89 4.87
CA GLN A 12 -34.38 21.74 5.75
C GLN A 12 -32.95 21.20 5.67
N ARG A 13 -32.44 21.00 4.45
CA ARG A 13 -31.06 20.52 4.23
C ARG A 13 -30.02 21.50 4.78
N LEU A 14 -30.21 22.79 4.54
CA LEU A 14 -29.31 23.83 5.06
C LEU A 14 -29.35 23.90 6.60
N THR A 15 -30.52 23.74 7.21
CA THR A 15 -30.66 23.70 8.68
C THR A 15 -29.96 22.48 9.28
N ALA A 16 -30.09 21.30 8.66
CA ALA A 16 -29.39 20.10 9.08
C ALA A 16 -27.86 20.29 9.05
N LEU A 17 -27.33 20.80 7.94
CA LEU A 17 -25.90 21.09 7.78
C LEU A 17 -25.39 22.15 8.76
N LEU A 18 -26.23 23.14 9.09
CA LEU A 18 -25.96 24.11 10.15
C LEU A 18 -25.77 23.45 11.52
N GLY A 19 -26.62 22.48 11.85
CA GLY A 19 -26.52 21.68 13.08
C GLY A 19 -25.20 20.90 13.13
N GLU A 20 -24.85 20.21 12.03
CA GLU A 20 -23.60 19.46 11.91
C GLU A 20 -22.37 20.36 12.07
N LEU A 21 -22.32 21.50 11.36
CA LEU A 21 -21.20 22.43 11.45
C LEU A 21 -21.08 23.08 12.83
N THR A 22 -22.21 23.35 13.49
CA THR A 22 -22.23 23.90 14.86
C THR A 22 -21.68 22.88 15.85
N ALA A 23 -22.05 21.60 15.71
CA ALA A 23 -21.50 20.52 16.50
C ALA A 23 -20.00 20.32 16.26
N GLN A 24 -19.56 20.32 14.99
CA GLN A 24 -18.16 20.09 14.62
C GLN A 24 -17.24 21.24 15.09
N LYS A 25 -17.68 22.49 14.94
CA LYS A 25 -16.88 23.68 15.28
C LYS A 25 -17.11 24.17 16.72
N MET A 26 -18.06 23.58 17.44
CA MET A 26 -18.52 24.00 18.78
C MET A 26 -18.81 25.51 18.89
N LYS A 27 -19.27 26.12 17.79
CA LYS A 27 -19.54 27.56 17.67
C LYS A 27 -20.78 27.77 16.83
N MET A 28 -21.63 28.71 17.23
CA MET A 28 -22.82 29.11 16.47
C MET A 28 -22.41 29.46 15.03
N GLN A 29 -23.02 28.78 14.07
CA GLN A 29 -22.82 29.02 12.63
C GLN A 29 -24.03 29.76 12.05
N THR A 30 -23.86 30.36 10.88
CA THR A 30 -24.94 30.97 10.11
C THR A 30 -25.21 30.19 8.82
N TYR A 31 -26.36 30.44 8.17
CA TYR A 31 -26.64 29.90 6.83
C TYR A 31 -25.55 30.29 5.82
N THR A 32 -24.95 31.48 5.96
CA THR A 32 -23.83 31.92 5.12
C THR A 32 -22.60 31.04 5.31
N ASP A 33 -22.30 30.63 6.55
CA ASP A 33 -21.17 29.74 6.85
C ASP A 33 -21.43 28.32 6.32
N ALA A 34 -22.67 27.84 6.42
CA ALA A 34 -23.11 26.58 5.83
C ALA A 34 -22.97 26.57 4.31
N ILE A 35 -23.45 27.62 3.63
CA ILE A 35 -23.31 27.77 2.17
C ILE A 35 -21.82 27.85 1.78
N ARG A 36 -21.01 28.60 2.52
CA ARG A 36 -19.57 28.69 2.25
C ARG A 36 -18.88 27.35 2.43
N SER A 37 -19.22 26.59 3.47
CA SER A 37 -18.71 25.24 3.69
C SER A 37 -19.05 24.33 2.52
N LEU A 38 -20.33 24.30 2.12
CA LEU A 38 -20.81 23.53 0.98
C LEU A 38 -20.03 23.87 -0.29
N LEU A 39 -19.90 25.15 -0.63
CA LEU A 39 -19.17 25.58 -1.83
C LEU A 39 -17.67 25.24 -1.77
N SER A 40 -17.07 25.27 -0.58
CA SER A 40 -15.65 24.95 -0.40
C SER A 40 -15.35 23.44 -0.41
N GLN A 41 -16.31 22.63 0.00
CA GLN A 41 -16.19 21.16 0.06
C GLN A 41 -16.72 20.50 -1.22
N SER A 42 -17.59 21.18 -1.96
CA SER A 42 -18.16 20.66 -3.20
C SER A 42 -17.14 20.75 -4.32
N VAL A 43 -16.91 19.62 -4.99
CA VAL A 43 -16.27 19.60 -6.30
C VAL A 43 -17.37 19.74 -7.35
N ILE A 44 -17.29 20.78 -8.17
CA ILE A 44 -18.21 20.96 -9.30
C ILE A 44 -17.63 20.20 -10.48
N LEU A 45 -18.34 19.16 -10.92
CA LEU A 45 -17.95 18.37 -12.07
C LEU A 45 -18.72 18.82 -13.32
N PRO A 46 -18.11 18.74 -14.52
CA PRO A 46 -18.81 19.00 -15.77
C PRO A 46 -20.02 18.07 -15.93
N PRO A 47 -21.15 18.57 -16.47
CA PRO A 47 -22.36 17.76 -16.63
C PRO A 47 -22.15 16.57 -17.58
N GLU A 48 -21.26 16.68 -18.55
CA GLU A 48 -20.93 15.60 -19.49
C GLU A 48 -20.31 14.41 -18.75
N LEU A 49 -19.39 14.68 -17.82
CA LEU A 49 -18.75 13.65 -17.01
C LEU A 49 -19.75 13.00 -16.04
N LEU A 50 -20.67 13.78 -15.47
CA LEU A 50 -21.71 13.24 -14.61
C LEU A 50 -22.64 12.30 -15.39
N ALA A 51 -23.01 12.66 -16.61
CA ALA A 51 -23.83 11.83 -17.48
C ALA A 51 -23.09 10.53 -17.88
N GLU A 52 -21.80 10.61 -18.17
CA GLU A 52 -20.96 9.43 -18.46
C GLU A 52 -20.89 8.48 -17.26
N ILE A 53 -20.70 9.02 -16.05
CA ILE A 53 -20.69 8.24 -14.80
C ILE A 53 -22.04 7.57 -14.57
N GLU A 54 -23.15 8.29 -14.77
CA GLU A 54 -24.50 7.73 -14.61
C GLU A 54 -24.75 6.61 -15.63
N GLY A 55 -24.39 6.82 -16.91
CA GLY A 55 -24.46 5.78 -17.94
C GLY A 55 -23.61 4.55 -17.60
N PHE A 56 -22.38 4.76 -17.13
CA PHE A 56 -21.49 3.67 -16.71
C PHE A 56 -22.09 2.85 -15.57
N ILE A 57 -22.68 3.49 -14.56
CA ILE A 57 -23.34 2.81 -13.44
C ILE A 57 -24.55 2.00 -13.93
N GLU A 58 -25.34 2.54 -14.86
CA GLU A 58 -26.50 1.86 -15.41
C GLU A 58 -26.12 0.63 -16.26
N GLU A 59 -25.06 0.73 -17.06
CA GLU A 59 -24.54 -0.36 -17.88
C GLU A 59 -23.84 -1.44 -17.04
N ASN A 60 -23.19 -1.03 -15.94
CA ASN A 60 -22.34 -1.89 -15.13
C ASN A 60 -22.89 -2.13 -13.72
N LYS A 61 -24.21 -2.30 -13.58
CA LYS A 61 -24.87 -2.59 -12.29
C LYS A 61 -24.28 -3.78 -11.52
N HIS A 62 -23.66 -4.71 -12.23
CA HIS A 62 -22.98 -5.87 -11.64
C HIS A 62 -21.76 -5.50 -10.78
N LEU A 63 -21.20 -4.29 -10.95
CA LEU A 63 -20.08 -3.79 -10.14
C LEU A 63 -20.52 -3.26 -8.77
N GLY A 64 -21.83 -3.16 -8.51
CA GLY A 64 -22.38 -2.81 -7.20
C GLY A 64 -22.39 -1.32 -6.88
N TYR A 65 -21.92 -0.45 -7.77
CA TYR A 65 -22.05 1.00 -7.61
C TYR A 65 -23.52 1.40 -7.71
N THR A 66 -24.01 2.11 -6.69
CA THR A 66 -25.41 2.55 -6.62
C THR A 66 -25.57 4.06 -6.82
N THR A 67 -24.49 4.81 -6.57
CA THR A 67 -24.49 6.27 -6.63
C THR A 67 -23.21 6.78 -7.31
N ARG A 68 -23.31 7.92 -7.98
CA ARG A 68 -22.15 8.60 -8.59
C ARG A 68 -21.10 8.96 -7.54
N GLU A 69 -21.54 9.35 -6.34
CA GLU A 69 -20.65 9.74 -5.25
C GLU A 69 -19.79 8.56 -4.77
N GLU A 70 -20.34 7.34 -4.79
CA GLU A 70 -19.62 6.11 -4.46
C GLU A 70 -18.52 5.81 -5.49
N LEU A 71 -18.86 5.84 -6.77
CA LEU A 71 -17.91 5.63 -7.86
C LEU A 71 -16.78 6.68 -7.84
N ILE A 72 -17.13 7.97 -7.73
CA ILE A 72 -16.16 9.07 -7.69
C ILE A 72 -15.23 8.92 -6.47
N ARG A 73 -15.78 8.59 -5.30
CA ARG A 73 -14.99 8.40 -4.08
C ARG A 73 -13.98 7.27 -4.25
N ASP A 74 -14.39 6.17 -4.86
CA ASP A 74 -13.52 5.02 -5.10
C ASP A 74 -12.40 5.35 -6.09
N ALA A 75 -12.75 5.98 -7.23
CA ALA A 75 -11.78 6.43 -8.23
C ALA A 75 -10.74 7.41 -7.65
N VAL A 76 -11.18 8.37 -6.83
CA VAL A 76 -10.29 9.34 -6.18
C VAL A 76 -9.38 8.66 -5.16
N ARG A 77 -9.90 7.72 -4.34
CA ARG A 77 -9.06 6.96 -3.39
C ARG A 77 -7.99 6.16 -4.11
N TRP A 78 -8.37 5.44 -5.17
CA TRP A 78 -7.42 4.68 -5.98
C TRP A 78 -6.33 5.60 -6.52
N ARG A 79 -6.70 6.75 -7.10
CA ARG A 79 -5.72 7.72 -7.62
C ARG A 79 -4.79 8.27 -6.53
N LEU A 80 -5.31 8.52 -5.32
CA LEU A 80 -4.49 8.97 -4.20
C LEU A 80 -3.51 7.90 -3.72
N HIS A 81 -3.91 6.63 -3.66
CA HIS A 81 -3.02 5.53 -3.31
C HIS A 81 -1.84 5.42 -4.28
N VAL A 82 -2.11 5.56 -5.58
CA VAL A 82 -1.07 5.56 -6.62
C VAL A 82 -0.12 6.75 -6.46
N ILE A 83 -0.65 7.96 -6.25
CA ILE A 83 0.17 9.17 -6.12
C ILE A 83 1.04 9.16 -4.85
N LYS A 84 0.55 8.53 -3.78
CA LYS A 84 1.30 8.44 -2.51
C LYS A 84 2.39 7.37 -2.51
N GLU A 85 2.61 6.67 -3.63
CA GLU A 85 3.56 5.55 -3.75
C GLU A 85 3.30 4.44 -2.72
N GLU A 86 2.07 4.35 -2.19
CA GLU A 86 1.68 3.30 -1.24
C GLU A 86 1.51 1.96 -1.96
N TYR A 87 1.21 1.99 -3.27
CA TYR A 87 1.03 0.83 -4.12
C TYR A 87 1.59 1.09 -5.52
N GLU A 88 2.32 0.12 -6.06
CA GLU A 88 2.62 0.06 -7.48
C GLU A 88 1.51 -0.71 -8.21
N TYR A 89 1.09 -0.19 -9.36
CA TYR A 89 0.07 -0.81 -10.19
C TYR A 89 0.73 -1.62 -11.30
N ILE A 90 0.31 -2.89 -11.43
CA ILE A 90 0.72 -3.78 -12.51
C ILE A 90 -0.49 -3.93 -13.45
N GLU A 91 -0.35 -3.44 -14.68
CA GLU A 91 -1.33 -3.70 -15.74
C GLU A 91 -1.17 -5.12 -16.26
N ILE A 92 -2.24 -5.90 -16.16
CA ILE A 92 -2.32 -7.23 -16.75
C ILE A 92 -3.48 -7.20 -17.76
N PRO A 93 -3.24 -7.54 -19.04
CA PRO A 93 -4.31 -7.65 -20.02
C PRO A 93 -5.42 -8.58 -19.53
N LYS A 94 -6.68 -8.18 -19.69
CA LYS A 94 -7.83 -8.94 -19.20
C LYS A 94 -7.83 -10.39 -19.68
N GLU A 95 -7.49 -10.62 -20.95
CA GLU A 95 -7.41 -11.96 -21.52
C GLU A 95 -6.38 -12.86 -20.82
N GLU A 96 -5.22 -12.29 -20.46
CA GLU A 96 -4.17 -13.03 -19.76
C GLU A 96 -4.57 -13.31 -18.32
N PHE A 97 -5.20 -12.34 -17.66
CA PHE A 97 -5.73 -12.51 -16.31
C PHE A 97 -6.79 -13.62 -16.25
N GLU A 98 -7.74 -13.64 -17.19
CA GLU A 98 -8.78 -14.66 -17.25
C GLU A 98 -8.20 -16.04 -17.58
N LYS A 99 -7.26 -16.14 -18.53
CA LYS A 99 -6.55 -17.39 -18.82
C LYS A 99 -5.80 -17.91 -17.60
N MET A 100 -5.15 -17.04 -16.85
CA MET A 100 -4.42 -17.40 -15.63
C MET A 100 -5.37 -17.86 -14.52
N GLN A 101 -6.52 -17.19 -14.37
CA GLN A 101 -7.58 -17.60 -13.43
C GLN A 101 -8.11 -19.00 -13.78
N GLN A 102 -8.34 -19.26 -15.07
CA GLN A 102 -8.77 -20.56 -15.56
C GLN A 102 -7.69 -21.63 -15.33
N ALA A 103 -6.41 -21.32 -15.62
CA ALA A 103 -5.29 -22.23 -15.38
C ALA A 103 -5.14 -22.60 -13.90
N ILE A 104 -5.26 -21.63 -12.99
CA ILE A 104 -5.22 -21.88 -11.53
C ILE A 104 -6.32 -22.89 -11.13
N LYS A 105 -7.53 -22.71 -11.66
CA LYS A 105 -8.67 -23.59 -11.39
C LYS A 105 -8.48 -24.98 -11.99
N ASP A 106 -8.11 -25.06 -13.27
CA ASP A 106 -8.00 -26.32 -14.01
C ASP A 106 -6.81 -27.16 -13.54
N MET A 107 -5.72 -26.52 -13.13
CA MET A 107 -4.56 -27.19 -12.55
C MET A 107 -4.75 -27.55 -11.06
N GLY A 108 -5.90 -27.23 -10.46
CA GLY A 108 -6.19 -27.51 -9.06
C GLY A 108 -5.19 -26.89 -8.10
N MET A 109 -4.66 -25.71 -8.44
CA MET A 109 -3.67 -25.05 -7.61
C MET A 109 -4.28 -24.61 -6.27
N PRO A 110 -3.48 -24.50 -5.19
CA PRO A 110 -3.98 -24.13 -3.86
C PRO A 110 -4.33 -22.64 -3.72
N PHE A 111 -4.68 -21.95 -4.82
CA PHE A 111 -5.00 -20.53 -4.83
C PHE A 111 -6.45 -20.32 -5.29
N LEU A 112 -7.17 -19.44 -4.61
CA LEU A 112 -8.56 -19.10 -4.95
C LEU A 112 -8.66 -18.12 -6.13
N SER A 113 -7.62 -17.33 -6.38
CA SER A 113 -7.58 -16.34 -7.45
C SER A 113 -6.16 -16.05 -7.92
N VAL A 114 -6.05 -15.43 -9.10
CA VAL A 114 -4.80 -14.86 -9.61
C VAL A 114 -4.17 -13.91 -8.60
N ASN A 115 -4.96 -13.06 -7.94
CA ASN A 115 -4.43 -12.12 -6.95
C ASN A 115 -3.78 -12.86 -5.78
N ALA A 116 -4.42 -13.90 -5.25
CA ALA A 116 -3.86 -14.71 -4.17
C ALA A 116 -2.56 -15.43 -4.59
N PHE A 117 -2.51 -15.88 -5.85
CA PHE A 117 -1.30 -16.46 -6.42
C PHE A 117 -0.16 -15.42 -6.49
N ILE A 118 -0.42 -14.24 -7.04
CA ILE A 118 0.57 -13.16 -7.16
C ILE A 118 1.08 -12.74 -5.78
N ASP A 119 0.18 -12.52 -4.82
CA ASP A 119 0.54 -12.13 -3.45
C ASP A 119 1.47 -13.14 -2.79
N GLN A 120 1.20 -14.44 -2.96
CA GLN A 120 2.05 -15.48 -2.40
C GLN A 120 3.40 -15.58 -3.12
N GLN A 121 3.43 -15.41 -4.45
CA GLN A 121 4.69 -15.36 -5.19
C GLN A 121 5.56 -14.21 -4.71
N ILE A 122 4.98 -13.01 -4.54
CA ILE A 122 5.69 -11.83 -4.02
C ILE A 122 6.26 -12.12 -2.63
N LYS A 123 5.44 -12.59 -1.68
CA LYS A 123 5.89 -12.91 -0.32
C LYS A 123 7.01 -13.95 -0.31
N SER A 124 6.85 -15.04 -1.07
CA SER A 124 7.85 -16.11 -1.12
C SER A 124 9.18 -15.65 -1.71
N LEU A 125 9.16 -14.72 -2.66
CA LEU A 125 10.36 -14.18 -3.27
C LEU A 125 11.10 -13.24 -2.32
N LEU A 126 10.36 -12.40 -1.59
CA LEU A 126 10.92 -11.52 -0.57
C LEU A 126 11.53 -12.30 0.60
N GLU A 127 10.86 -13.35 1.07
CA GLU A 127 11.41 -14.23 2.12
C GLU A 127 12.73 -14.88 1.70
N LYS A 128 12.80 -15.42 0.47
CA LYS A 128 14.05 -15.98 -0.07
C LYS A 128 15.16 -14.94 -0.18
N TYR A 129 14.81 -13.70 -0.54
CA TYR A 129 15.77 -12.61 -0.63
C TYR A 129 16.31 -12.24 0.75
N ASP A 130 15.46 -12.16 1.77
CA ASP A 130 15.88 -11.90 3.16
C ASP A 130 16.80 -13.00 3.71
N GLU A 131 16.49 -14.27 3.42
CA GLU A 131 17.35 -15.40 3.78
C GLU A 131 18.72 -15.31 3.10
N TRP A 132 18.73 -14.95 1.81
CA TRP A 132 19.97 -14.78 1.06
C TRP A 132 20.83 -13.65 1.62
N ILE A 133 20.23 -12.51 2.00
CA ILE A 133 20.94 -11.41 2.67
C ILE A 133 21.58 -11.89 3.96
N LYS A 134 20.83 -12.60 4.82
CA LYS A 134 21.35 -13.14 6.09
C LYS A 134 22.53 -14.08 5.88
N GLN A 135 22.42 -15.00 4.92
CA GLN A 135 23.51 -15.93 4.59
C GLN A 135 24.76 -15.20 4.08
N LYS A 136 24.58 -14.18 3.24
CA LYS A 136 25.69 -13.36 2.73
C LYS A 136 26.40 -12.61 3.86
N GLU A 137 25.65 -12.00 4.77
CA GLU A 137 26.22 -11.33 5.94
C GLU A 137 26.96 -12.29 6.88
N GLU A 138 26.42 -13.48 7.10
CA GLU A 138 27.08 -14.51 7.89
C GLU A 138 28.38 -15.00 7.24
N TYR A 139 28.38 -15.18 5.92
CA TYR A 139 29.57 -15.56 5.16
C TYR A 139 30.66 -14.48 5.28
N GLU A 140 30.29 -13.20 5.13
CA GLU A 140 31.22 -12.07 5.30
C GLU A 140 31.74 -11.92 6.74
N LYS A 141 30.91 -12.17 7.75
CA LYS A 141 31.35 -12.19 9.16
C LYS A 141 32.31 -13.35 9.43
N ARG A 142 32.11 -14.51 8.80
CA ARG A 142 32.98 -15.70 8.93
C ARG A 142 34.30 -15.54 8.18
N SER A 143 34.32 -14.89 7.01
CA SER A 143 35.56 -14.60 6.28
C SER A 143 36.43 -13.59 7.04
N ARG A 144 35.85 -12.49 7.55
CA ARG A 144 36.58 -11.53 8.41
C ARG A 144 37.14 -12.14 9.69
N LYS A 145 36.46 -13.12 10.30
CA LYS A 145 36.96 -13.88 11.46
C LYS A 145 38.08 -14.87 11.11
N LYS A 146 38.16 -15.36 9.87
CA LYS A 146 39.26 -16.22 9.41
C LYS A 146 40.53 -15.42 9.17
N ASP A 147 40.42 -14.20 8.64
CA ASP A 147 41.57 -13.31 8.41
C ASP A 147 42.16 -12.75 9.72
N ASN A 148 41.37 -12.71 10.81
CA ASN A 148 41.79 -12.21 12.13
C ASN A 148 42.21 -13.29 13.14
N LYS A 149 42.35 -14.56 12.74
CA LYS A 149 42.90 -15.60 13.65
C LYS A 149 44.44 -15.59 13.60
N PRO A 150 45.15 -15.36 14.72
CA PRO A 150 46.60 -15.47 14.74
C PRO A 150 46.98 -16.95 14.52
N THR A 151 47.82 -17.20 13.53
CA THR A 151 48.43 -18.49 13.22
C THR A 151 49.29 -18.95 14.39
N LYS A 152 48.70 -19.72 15.33
CA LYS A 152 49.49 -20.51 16.29
C LYS A 152 50.05 -21.74 15.58
N SER A 153 51.27 -21.63 15.05
CA SER A 153 52.05 -22.80 14.62
C SER A 153 53.39 -22.86 15.36
N LYS A 154 53.44 -23.85 16.27
CA LYS A 154 54.57 -24.72 16.63
C LYS A 154 55.89 -24.08 17.07
N ARG A 155 56.10 -24.03 18.40
CA ARG A 155 57.40 -24.36 19.01
C ARG A 155 57.25 -25.63 19.82
N PHE A 156 57.65 -26.75 19.23
CA PHE A 156 58.03 -27.97 19.95
C PHE A 156 59.54 -28.12 19.78
N PHE A 157 60.23 -28.38 20.89
CA PHE A 157 61.46 -29.17 21.13
C PHE A 157 62.15 -28.57 22.35
N HIS A 158 61.86 -29.08 23.56
CA HIS A 158 62.42 -30.25 24.26
C HIS A 158 63.44 -29.80 25.32
N THR A 159 63.03 -29.89 26.58
CA THR A 159 63.90 -29.86 27.76
C THR A 159 64.56 -31.23 27.93
N ALA A 160 65.89 -31.31 28.02
CA ALA A 160 66.62 -31.88 29.17
C ALA A 160 68.12 -32.13 28.88
N SER A 161 68.92 -31.87 29.92
CA SER A 161 70.31 -32.27 30.23
C SER A 161 71.46 -31.67 29.40
N ILE A 162 72.29 -30.77 29.94
CA ILE A 162 73.31 -30.97 31.01
C ILE A 162 74.33 -32.04 30.61
N GLU A 163 75.53 -31.67 30.17
CA GLU A 163 76.76 -31.63 30.98
C GLU A 163 78.02 -31.44 30.10
N LYS A 164 79.01 -30.74 30.68
CA LYS A 164 80.47 -30.85 30.43
C LYS A 164 81.05 -30.32 29.09
N LEU A 165 81.79 -29.21 29.11
CA LEU A 165 83.19 -29.02 29.55
C LEU A 165 84.20 -29.20 28.39
N LYS A 166 85.05 -28.17 28.26
CA LYS A 166 86.46 -28.19 27.77
C LYS A 166 86.77 -27.78 26.32
N PHE A 167 87.42 -26.60 26.28
CA PHE A 167 88.74 -26.32 25.72
C PHE A 167 88.92 -25.93 24.23
N PHE A 168 89.64 -24.80 24.12
CA PHE A 168 90.34 -24.15 23.00
C PHE A 168 89.52 -23.45 21.93
#